data_AF-A0A4P7PTI7-F1
#
_entry.id   AF-A0A4P7PTI7-F1
#
_cell.length_a   1.000
_cell.length_b   1.000
_cell.length_c   1.000
_cell.angle_alpha   90.00
_cell.angle_beta   90.00
_cell.angle_gamma   90.00
#
_symmetry.space_group_name_H-M   'P 1'
#
loop_
_entity.id
_entity.type
_entity.pdbx_description
1 polymer ?
#
loop_
_entity_poly.entity_id
_entity_poly.type
_entity_poly.pdbx_seq_one_letter_code
_entity_poly.pdbx_strand_id
1 'polypeptide(L)'
;MEAEQHELYEYARDRIKQKKGLFYHFIVLCLGSLFLIIANKWLGLYSDKTWWTWAVTVWIFLFILHVIRVFVVSNFMNKHWEREQIDKLMLRQANKIEKLKNDLENSKPAAE
;
A
#
# COMPACT_ATOMS: atom_id res chain seq x y z
N MET A 1 20.02 9.77 21.34
CA MET A 1 19.01 10.54 20.59
C MET A 1 19.06 10.19 19.09
N GLU A 2 20.22 10.24 18.43
CA GLU A 2 20.34 9.87 17.00
C GLU A 2 19.93 8.43 16.67
N ALA A 3 20.34 7.44 17.47
CA ALA A 3 19.99 6.03 17.23
C ALA A 3 18.48 5.75 17.36
N GLU A 4 17.82 6.36 18.34
CA GLU A 4 16.38 6.19 18.59
C GLU A 4 15.53 6.84 17.47
N GLN A 5 15.94 8.02 17.00
CA GLN A 5 15.33 8.68 15.83
C GLN A 5 15.47 7.83 14.57
N HIS A 6 16.64 7.21 14.37
CA HIS A 6 16.89 6.33 13.24
C HIS A 6 16.02 5.07 13.27
N GLU A 7 15.87 4.43 14.42
CA GLU A 7 14.99 3.25 14.58
C GLU A 7 13.52 3.58 14.32
N LEU A 8 13.04 4.73 14.85
CA LEU A 8 11.68 5.23 14.59
C LEU A 8 11.43 5.46 13.09
N TYR A 9 12.43 6.01 12.40
CA TYR A 9 12.37 6.24 10.96
C TYR A 9 12.32 4.92 10.17
N GLU A 10 13.22 3.97 10.45
CA GLU A 10 13.24 2.66 9.76
C GLU A 10 11.93 1.89 9.99
N TYR A 11 11.39 1.92 11.22
CA TYR A 11 10.08 1.36 11.50
C TYR A 11 8.98 2.02 10.67
N ALA A 12 8.92 3.36 10.64
CA ALA A 12 7.92 4.08 9.86
C ALA A 12 8.01 3.73 8.37
N ARG A 13 9.23 3.67 7.83
CA ARG A 13 9.52 3.29 6.44
C ARG A 13 9.02 1.88 6.09
N ASP A 14 9.30 0.89 6.94
CA ASP A 14 8.83 -0.48 6.73
C ASP A 14 7.30 -0.58 6.75
N ARG A 15 6.64 0.15 7.65
CA ARG A 15 5.17 0.21 7.69
C ARG A 15 4.59 0.82 6.42
N ILE A 16 5.24 1.82 5.83
CA ILE A 16 4.81 2.39 4.55
C ILE A 16 5.00 1.39 3.42
N LYS A 17 6.12 0.67 3.37
CA LYS A 17 6.37 -0.37 2.36
C LYS A 17 5.30 -1.46 2.36
N GLN A 18 4.87 -1.91 3.55
CA GLN A 18 3.77 -2.86 3.70
C GLN A 18 2.44 -2.33 3.13
N LYS A 19 2.09 -1.06 3.44
CA LYS A 19 0.87 -0.41 2.90
C LYS A 19 0.91 -0.30 1.38
N LYS A 20 2.07 0.05 0.80
CA LYS A 20 2.26 0.09 -0.65
C LYS A 20 1.99 -1.28 -1.28
N GLY A 21 2.52 -2.35 -0.66
CA GLY A 21 2.28 -3.73 -1.09
C GLY A 21 0.80 -4.12 -1.03
N LEU A 22 0.12 -3.83 0.08
CA LEU A 22 -1.30 -4.14 0.22
C LEU A 22 -2.16 -3.40 -0.81
N PHE A 23 -1.89 -2.11 -1.04
CA PHE A 23 -2.60 -1.31 -2.03
C PHE A 23 -2.41 -1.83 -3.45
N TYR A 24 -1.19 -2.27 -3.78
CA TYR A 24 -0.92 -2.95 -5.05
C TYR A 24 -1.76 -4.22 -5.21
N HIS A 25 -1.77 -5.10 -4.19
CA HIS A 25 -2.59 -6.32 -4.22
C HIS A 25 -4.08 -5.99 -4.33
N PHE A 26 -4.56 -4.96 -3.63
CA PHE A 26 -5.95 -4.51 -3.70
C PHE A 26 -6.34 -4.06 -5.11
N ILE A 27 -5.50 -3.25 -5.77
CA ILE A 27 -5.73 -2.81 -7.15
C ILE A 27 -5.76 -4.01 -8.10
N VAL A 28 -4.78 -4.93 -7.99
CA VAL A 28 -4.72 -6.15 -8.80
C VAL A 28 -5.96 -7.00 -8.59
N LEU A 29 -6.45 -7.13 -7.35
CA LEU A 29 -7.66 -7.88 -7.04
C LEU A 29 -8.92 -7.24 -7.66
N CYS A 30 -9.10 -5.92 -7.52
CA CYS A 30 -10.25 -5.22 -8.11
C CYS A 30 -10.26 -5.34 -9.64
N LEU A 31 -9.11 -5.12 -10.29
CA LEU A 31 -8.98 -5.22 -11.74
C LEU A 31 -9.07 -6.65 -12.24
N GLY A 32 -8.47 -7.59 -11.52
CA GLY A 32 -8.56 -9.02 -11.81
C GLY A 32 -10.00 -9.50 -11.74
N SER A 33 -10.74 -9.08 -10.73
CA SER A 33 -12.18 -9.36 -10.62
C SER A 33 -12.97 -8.78 -11.80
N LEU A 34 -12.73 -7.50 -12.14
CA LEU A 34 -13.36 -6.86 -13.29
C LEU A 34 -13.02 -7.58 -14.61
N PHE A 35 -11.76 -7.97 -14.79
CA PHE A 35 -11.29 -8.75 -15.93
C PHE A 35 -11.98 -10.11 -16.01
N LEU A 36 -12.11 -10.84 -14.90
CA LEU A 36 -12.80 -12.14 -14.88
C LEU A 36 -14.27 -12.01 -15.27
N ILE A 37 -14.95 -10.94 -14.85
CA ILE A 37 -16.35 -10.66 -15.24
C ILE A 37 -16.44 -10.40 -16.75
N ILE A 38 -15.55 -9.57 -17.30
CA ILE A 38 -15.52 -9.26 -18.74
C ILE A 38 -15.18 -10.52 -19.54
N ALA A 39 -14.17 -11.26 -19.11
CA ALA A 39 -13.73 -12.51 -19.72
C ALA A 39 -14.88 -13.52 -19.74
N ASN A 40 -15.61 -13.70 -18.63
CA ASN A 40 -16.76 -14.59 -18.55
C ASN A 40 -17.88 -14.19 -19.54
N LYS A 41 -18.17 -12.89 -19.67
CA LYS A 41 -19.19 -12.40 -20.61
C LYS A 41 -18.76 -12.55 -22.07
N TRP A 42 -17.48 -12.33 -22.37
CA TRP A 42 -16.90 -12.53 -23.71
C TRP A 42 -16.87 -14.02 -24.10
N LEU A 43 -16.49 -14.89 -23.16
CA LEU A 43 -16.52 -16.35 -23.28
C LEU A 43 -17.90 -16.89 -23.66
N GLY A 44 -18.95 -16.33 -23.06
CA GLY A 44 -20.33 -16.75 -23.33
C GLY A 44 -20.85 -16.39 -24.71
N LEU A 45 -20.16 -15.52 -25.46
CA LEU A 45 -20.60 -15.02 -26.76
C LEU A 45 -19.85 -15.62 -27.96
N TYR A 46 -18.62 -16.11 -27.76
CA TYR A 46 -17.79 -16.67 -28.83
C TYR A 46 -17.56 -18.16 -28.59
N SER A 47 -18.55 -18.99 -28.97
CA SER A 47 -18.48 -20.45 -28.82
C SER A 47 -17.46 -21.13 -29.73
N ASP A 48 -16.91 -20.43 -30.74
CA ASP A 48 -16.10 -21.07 -31.77
C ASP A 48 -14.79 -20.34 -32.11
N LYS A 49 -13.69 -20.91 -31.58
CA LYS A 49 -12.42 -21.20 -32.29
C LYS A 49 -11.55 -20.05 -32.79
N THR A 50 -11.25 -19.07 -31.95
CA THR A 50 -10.10 -18.18 -32.18
C THR A 50 -9.22 -18.13 -30.93
N TRP A 51 -8.26 -19.06 -30.86
CA TRP A 51 -7.28 -19.15 -29.77
C TRP A 51 -6.47 -17.85 -29.59
N TRP A 52 -6.29 -17.08 -30.67
CA TRP A 52 -5.59 -15.80 -30.64
C TRP A 52 -6.35 -14.73 -29.84
N THR A 53 -7.69 -14.79 -29.79
CA THR A 53 -8.51 -13.84 -29.03
C THR A 53 -8.20 -13.97 -27.54
N TRP A 54 -7.98 -15.19 -27.05
CA TRP A 54 -7.51 -15.44 -25.70
C TRP A 54 -6.12 -14.86 -25.43
N ALA A 55 -5.20 -15.06 -26.35
CA ALA A 55 -3.85 -14.51 -26.24
C ALA A 55 -3.88 -12.98 -26.17
N VAL A 56 -4.67 -12.33 -27.03
CA VAL A 56 -4.84 -10.88 -27.05
C VAL A 56 -5.53 -10.37 -25.78
N THR A 57 -6.60 -11.02 -25.32
CA THR A 57 -7.31 -10.65 -24.09
C THR A 57 -6.40 -10.72 -22.86
N VAL A 58 -5.63 -11.80 -22.70
CA VAL A 58 -4.66 -11.93 -21.61
C VAL A 58 -3.56 -10.88 -21.75
N TRP A 59 -3.09 -10.60 -22.97
CA TRP A 59 -2.04 -9.59 -23.16
C TRP A 59 -2.50 -8.18 -22.78
N ILE A 60 -3.71 -7.81 -23.21
CA ILE A 60 -4.32 -6.52 -22.86
C ILE A 60 -4.50 -6.41 -21.34
N PHE A 61 -4.92 -7.48 -20.67
CA PHE A 61 -5.05 -7.48 -19.21
C PHE A 61 -3.72 -7.25 -18.50
N LEU A 62 -2.66 -7.97 -18.89
CA LEU A 62 -1.32 -7.76 -18.34
C LEU A 62 -0.79 -6.35 -18.64
N PHE A 63 -1.10 -5.79 -19.82
CA PHE A 63 -0.74 -4.43 -20.17
C PHE A 63 -1.44 -3.40 -19.30
N ILE A 64 -2.75 -3.55 -19.05
CA ILE A 64 -3.52 -2.69 -18.14
C ILE A 64 -2.93 -2.75 -16.73
N LEU A 65 -2.61 -3.95 -16.23
CA LEU A 65 -1.94 -4.12 -14.93
C LEU A 65 -0.58 -3.40 -14.88
N HIS A 66 0.21 -3.47 -15.96
CA HIS A 66 1.48 -2.78 -16.07
C HIS A 66 1.31 -1.26 -16.02
N VAL A 67 0.39 -0.71 -16.83
CA VAL A 67 0.10 0.73 -16.87
C VAL A 67 -0.34 1.22 -15.49
N ILE A 68 -1.24 0.52 -14.80
CA ILE A 68 -1.72 0.97 -13.49
C ILE A 68 -0.63 0.88 -12.43
N ARG A 69 0.19 -0.18 -12.44
CA ARG A 69 1.35 -0.29 -11.55
C ARG A 69 2.33 0.86 -11.76
N VAL A 70 2.63 1.21 -13.00
CA VAL A 70 3.65 2.21 -13.32
C VAL A 70 3.10 3.63 -13.25
N PHE A 71 1.85 3.89 -13.60
CA PHE A 71 1.29 5.26 -13.62
C PHE A 71 0.46 5.61 -12.39
N VAL A 72 -0.36 4.70 -11.85
CA VAL A 72 -1.23 5.02 -10.71
C VAL A 72 -0.48 4.81 -9.41
N VAL A 73 0.05 3.60 -9.19
CA VAL A 73 0.71 3.23 -7.93
C VAL A 73 1.99 4.04 -7.71
N SER A 74 2.81 4.22 -8.75
CA SER A 74 4.07 4.97 -8.62
C SER A 74 3.85 6.47 -8.45
N ASN A 75 2.85 7.05 -9.13
CA ASN A 75 2.59 8.49 -9.08
C ASN A 75 1.87 8.88 -7.78
N PHE A 76 0.90 8.08 -7.34
CA PHE A 76 0.18 8.33 -6.08
C PHE A 76 1.08 8.15 -4.85
N MET A 77 1.92 7.11 -4.83
CA MET A 77 2.85 6.82 -3.71
C MET A 77 4.29 7.18 -4.05
N ASN A 78 4.45 8.40 -4.58
CA ASN A 78 5.75 8.98 -4.90
C ASN A 78 6.60 9.22 -3.63
N LYS A 79 7.85 9.63 -3.82
CA LYS A 79 8.80 9.87 -2.72
C LYS A 79 8.38 11.00 -1.78
N HIS A 80 7.56 11.94 -2.25
CA HIS A 80 7.05 13.03 -1.42
C HIS A 80 5.96 12.53 -0.47
N TRP A 81 4.95 11.82 -1.01
CA TRP A 81 3.91 11.18 -0.22
C TRP A 81 4.48 10.22 0.83
N GLU A 82 5.52 9.46 0.47
CA GLU A 82 6.19 8.55 1.41
C GLU A 82 6.82 9.30 2.59
N ARG A 83 7.47 10.44 2.33
CA ARG A 83 8.05 11.28 3.39
C ARG A 83 6.98 11.88 4.29
N GLU A 84 5.92 12.46 3.73
CA GLU A 84 4.82 13.02 4.52
C GLU A 84 4.19 11.97 5.46
N GLN A 85 4.07 10.73 4.97
CA GLN A 85 3.49 9.65 5.76
C GLN A 85 4.44 9.16 6.86
N ILE A 86 5.75 9.13 6.60
CA ILE A 86 6.77 8.84 7.60
C ILE A 86 6.79 9.91 8.68
N ASP A 87 6.81 11.19 8.31
CA ASP A 87 6.83 12.31 9.26
C ASP A 87 5.59 12.28 10.15
N LYS A 88 4.41 12.00 9.57
CA LYS A 88 3.16 11.83 10.31
C LYS A 88 3.19 10.65 11.28
N LEU A 89 3.88 9.56 10.93
CA LEU A 89 4.05 8.39 11.79
C LEU A 89 5.02 8.69 12.94
N MET A 90 6.15 9.33 12.64
CA MET A 90 7.14 9.73 13.65
C MET A 90 6.52 10.71 14.66
N LEU A 91 5.77 11.71 14.19
CA LEU A 91 5.10 12.68 15.08
C LEU A 91 4.08 12.01 16.00
N ARG A 92 3.32 11.02 15.51
CA ARG A 92 2.43 10.22 16.37
C ARG A 92 3.18 9.40 17.41
N GLN A 93 4.33 8.83 17.05
CA GLN A 93 5.15 8.07 17.98
C GLN A 93 5.74 8.99 19.05
N ALA A 94 6.27 10.15 18.67
CA ALA A 94 6.79 11.16 19.58
C ALA A 94 5.71 11.61 20.60
N ASN A 95 4.52 11.98 20.13
CA ASN A 95 3.41 12.38 21.00
C ASN A 95 2.97 11.25 21.95
N LYS A 96 3.04 10.00 21.48
CA LYS A 96 2.70 8.84 22.32
C LYS A 96 3.76 8.60 23.40
N ILE A 97 5.04 8.78 23.08
CA ILE A 97 6.14 8.71 24.05
C ILE A 97 5.99 9.81 25.10
N GLU A 98 5.71 11.05 24.68
CA GLU A 98 5.47 12.17 25.61
C GLU A 98 4.30 11.89 26.54
N LYS A 99 3.17 11.41 26.00
CA LYS A 99 2.02 11.02 26.83
C LYS A 99 2.38 9.93 27.84
N LEU A 100 3.11 8.89 27.41
CA LEU A 100 3.54 7.82 28.31
C LEU A 100 4.50 8.33 29.40
N LYS A 101 5.37 9.31 29.11
CA LYS A 101 6.22 9.96 30.12
C LYS A 101 5.39 10.73 31.13
N ASN A 102 4.43 11.53 30.66
CA ASN A 102 3.53 12.29 31.54
C ASN A 102 2.67 11.35 32.41
N ASP A 103 2.15 10.26 31.83
CA ASP A 103 1.40 9.24 32.57
C ASP A 103 2.30 8.56 33.62
N LEU A 104 3.56 8.25 33.28
CA LEU A 104 4.53 7.69 34.23
C LEU A 104 4.80 8.65 35.39
N GLU A 105 5.06 9.92 35.11
CA GLU A 105 5.32 10.96 36.12
C GLU A 105 4.12 11.19 37.04
N ASN A 106 2.90 11.22 36.49
CA ASN A 106 1.67 11.35 37.27
C ASN A 106 1.31 10.06 38.06
N SER A 107 1.70 8.88 37.54
CA SER A 107 1.45 7.59 38.18
C SER A 107 2.47 7.22 39.25
N LYS A 108 3.64 7.88 39.27
CA LYS A 108 4.58 7.79 40.39
C LYS A 108 3.91 8.53 41.56
N PRO A 109 3.33 7.86 42.57
CA PRO A 109 2.87 8.58 43.74
C PRO A 109 4.09 9.23 44.37
N ALA A 110 3.88 10.33 45.10
CA ALA A 110 4.87 10.93 45.99
C ALA A 110 5.36 9.84 46.99
N ALA A 111 6.34 9.06 46.56
CA ALA A 111 6.98 8.06 47.37
C ALA A 111 8.12 8.77 48.11
N GLU A 112 7.77 9.11 49.35
CA GLU A 112 8.60 9.43 50.53
C GLU A 112 9.57 10.62 50.44
#